data_AF-A0A0A8X8M1-F1
#
_entry.id   AF-A0A0A8X8M1-F1
#
_cell.length_a   1.000
_cell.length_b   1.000
_cell.length_c   1.000
_cell.angle_alpha   90.00
_cell.angle_beta   90.00
_cell.angle_gamma   90.00
#
_symmetry.space_group_name_H-M   'P 1'
#
loop_
_entity.id
_entity.type
_entity.pdbx_description
1 polymer ?
#
loop_
_entity_poly.entity_id
_entity_poly.type
_entity_poly.pdbx_seq_one_letter_code
_entity_poly.pdbx_strand_id
1 'polypeptide(L)' 'MKSASNIYKTGQSVNIKETGETVTIMKSQYVKNMKRYSYTVKEYPSTFYFEEELERN' A
#
# COMPACT_ATOMS: atom_id res chain seq x y z
N MET A 1 4.79 -0.05 22.13
CA MET A 1 5.46 0.04 20.81
C MET A 1 4.47 -0.42 19.75
N LYS A 2 3.83 0.49 19.02
CA LYS A 2 3.02 0.10 17.85
C LYS A 2 4.01 -0.15 16.72
N SER A 3 4.39 -1.41 16.53
CA SER A 3 5.12 -1.84 15.35
C SER A 3 4.34 -1.35 14.14
N ALA A 4 4.95 -0.52 13.29
CA ALA A 4 4.42 -0.26 11.96
C ALA A 4 4.28 -1.64 11.31
N SER A 5 3.06 -2.16 11.36
CA SER A 5 2.75 -3.51 10.96
C SER A 5 2.25 -3.37 9.55
N ASN A 6 2.83 -4.13 8.65
CA ASN A 6 2.42 -4.16 7.26
C ASN A 6 0.90 -4.42 7.20
N ILE A 7 0.13 -3.41 6.81
CA ILE A 7 -1.35 -3.43 6.88
C ILE A 7 -1.88 -4.29 5.75
N TYR A 8 -1.26 -4.16 4.57
CA TYR A 8 -1.67 -4.86 3.37
C TYR A 8 -0.66 -5.92 2.96
N LYS A 9 -1.13 -7.12 2.66
CA LYS A 9 -0.26 -8.23 2.23
C LYS A 9 -0.09 -8.21 0.72
N THR A 10 1.04 -8.72 0.24
CA THR A 10 1.22 -9.03 -1.18
C THR A 10 0.13 -9.99 -1.66
N GLY A 11 -0.48 -9.68 -2.80
CA GLY A 11 -1.62 -10.37 -3.41
C GLY A 11 -2.98 -9.87 -2.92
N GLN A 12 -3.04 -8.93 -1.98
CA GLN A 12 -4.29 -8.38 -1.48
C GLN A 12 -4.83 -7.27 -2.40
N SER A 13 -6.11 -7.31 -2.72
CA SER A 13 -6.81 -6.23 -3.41
C SER A 13 -7.23 -5.14 -2.43
N VAL A 14 -6.97 -3.89 -2.77
CA VAL A 14 -7.29 -2.68 -2.02
C VAL A 14 -7.85 -1.64 -2.99
N ASN A 15 -8.55 -0.63 -2.48
CA ASN A 15 -8.97 0.51 -3.30
C ASN A 15 -8.03 1.69 -3.11
N ILE A 16 -7.69 2.38 -4.20
CA ILE A 16 -7.03 3.69 -4.14
C ILE A 16 -8.11 4.70 -3.77
N LYS A 17 -7.94 5.45 -2.68
CA LYS A 17 -8.92 6.45 -2.24
C LYS A 17 -9.06 7.62 -3.21
N GLU A 18 -7.97 7.98 -3.88
CA GLU A 18 -7.95 9.10 -4.83
C GLU A 18 -8.78 8.81 -6.08
N THR A 19 -8.62 7.63 -6.68
CA THR A 19 -9.28 7.27 -7.95
C THR A 19 -10.50 6.36 -7.77
N GLY A 20 -10.64 5.72 -6.61
CA GLY A 20 -11.64 4.68 -6.37
C GLY A 20 -11.33 3.36 -7.09
N GLU A 21 -10.14 3.21 -7.66
CA GLU A 21 -9.76 1.99 -8.38
C GLU A 21 -9.34 0.87 -7.44
N THR A 22 -9.80 -0.34 -7.76
CA THR A 22 -9.34 -1.55 -7.09
C THR A 22 -8.04 -2.01 -7.71
N VAL A 23 -7.00 -2.08 -6.88
CA VAL A 23 -5.64 -2.47 -7.26
C VAL A 23 -5.11 -3.56 -6.35
N THR A 24 -4.15 -4.32 -6.84
CA THR A 24 -3.59 -5.47 -6.15
C THR A 24 -2.21 -5.13 -5.62
N ILE A 25 -2.00 -5.30 -4.32
CA ILE A 25 -0.71 -5.07 -3.68
C ILE A 25 0.29 -6.10 -4.20
N MET A 26 1.34 -5.65 -4.86
CA MET A 26 2.41 -6.50 -5.37
C MET A 26 3.57 -6.59 -4.38
N LYS A 27 4.00 -5.45 -3.84
CA LYS A 27 5.13 -5.40 -2.92
C LYS A 27 4.90 -4.31 -1.88
N SER A 28 5.42 -4.52 -0.69
CA SER A 28 5.47 -3.50 0.35
C SER A 28 6.91 -3.27 0.77
N GLN A 29 7.24 -2.02 1.10
CA GLN A 29 8.58 -1.62 1.51
C GLN A 29 8.51 -0.66 2.69
N TYR A 30 9.36 -0.89 3.68
CA TYR A 30 9.43 0.00 4.84
C TYR A 30 10.31 1.21 4.54
N VAL A 31 9.72 2.40 4.57
CA VAL A 31 10.42 3.67 4.41
C VAL A 31 10.82 4.17 5.79
N LYS A 32 12.06 3.87 6.19
CA LYS A 32 12.60 4.26 7.51
C LYS A 32 12.50 5.76 7.79
N ASN A 33 12.68 6.58 6.76
CA ASN A 33 12.64 8.05 6.88
C ASN A 33 11.25 8.56 7.34
N MET A 34 10.18 7.96 6.82
CA MET A 34 8.80 8.30 7.17
C MET A 34 8.22 7.41 8.27
N LYS A 35 8.95 6.36 8.68
CA LYS A 35 8.49 5.30 9.59
C LYS A 35 7.18 4.62 9.14
N ARG A 36 6.92 4.61 7.82
CA ARG A 36 5.69 4.08 7.19
C ARG A 36 6.03 3.02 6.14
N TYR A 37 5.06 2.20 5.77
CA TYR A 37 5.17 1.27 4.65
C TYR A 37 4.64 1.91 3.37
N SER A 38 5.41 1.82 2.29
CA SER A 38 4.92 2.06 0.94
C SER A 38 4.50 0.74 0.30
N TYR A 39 3.53 0.81 -0.59
CA TYR A 39 2.94 -0.31 -1.28
C TYR A 39 2.99 -0.06 -2.78
N THR A 40 3.62 -0.96 -3.51
CA THR A 40 3.60 -1.00 -4.97
C THR A 40 2.48 -1.93 -5.40
N VAL A 41 1.66 -1.48 -6.33
CA VAL A 41 0.53 -2.24 -6.86
C VAL A 41 0.89 -2.86 -8.21
N LYS A 42 0.22 -3.96 -8.56
CA LYS A 42 0.52 -4.74 -9.76
C LYS A 42 0.12 -4.01 -11.03
N GLU A 43 -1.00 -3.29 -10.97
CA GLU A 43 -1.59 -2.53 -12.07
C GLU A 43 -0.70 -1.32 -12.42
N TYR A 44 -0.05 -0.72 -11.41
CA TYR A 44 0.82 0.45 -11.54
C TYR A 44 2.19 0.20 -10.87
N PRO A 45 3.09 -0.59 -11.49
CA PRO A 45 4.37 -0.95 -10.88
C PRO A 45 5.34 0.24 -10.76
N SER A 46 5.12 1.31 -11.53
CA SER A 46 5.88 2.56 -11.45
C SER A 46 5.38 3.51 -10.35
N THR A 47 4.23 3.23 -9.76
CA THR A 47 3.61 4.06 -8.72
C THR A 47 3.68 3.32 -7.39
N PHE A 48 3.92 4.06 -6.33
CA PHE A 48 3.80 3.56 -4.97
C PHE A 48 2.77 4.39 -4.23
N TYR A 49 2.06 3.73 -3.32
CA TYR A 49 1.02 4.33 -2.49
C TYR A 49 1.37 4.10 -1.03
N PHE A 50 0.95 5.02 -0.18
CA PHE A 50 1.03 4.82 1.26
C PHE A 50 -0.24 4.21 1.82
N GLU A 51 -0.16 3.69 3.04
CA GLU A 51 -1.30 3.11 3.74
C GLU A 51 -2.51 4.06 3.83
N GLU A 52 -2.27 5.36 3.90
CA GLU A 52 -3.31 6.38 4.02
C GLU A 52 -4.08 6.61 2.72
N GLU A 53 -3.43 6.37 1.58
CA GLU A 53 -3.98 6.51 0.22
C GLU A 53 -4.75 5.27 -0.23
N LEU A 54 -4.56 4.16 0.47
CA LEU A 54 -5.22 2.90 0.20
C LEU A 54 -6.31 2.64 1.23
N GLU A 55 -7.42 2.05 0.78
CA GLU A 55 -8.52 1.63 1.63
C GLU A 55 -8.79 0.15 1.45
N ARG A 56 -9.02 -0.55 2.57
CA ARG A 56 -9.48 -1.93 2.54
C ARG A 56 -10.98 -1.92 2.26
N ASN A 57 -11.37 -2.53 1.14
CA ASN A 57 -12.78 -2.86 0.89
C ASN A 57 -13.30 -3.90 1.88
#